data_AF-A0A2P6RSR8-F1
#
_entry.id   AF-A0A2P6RSR8-F1
#
_cell.length_a   1.000
_cell.length_b   1.000
_cell.length_c   1.000
_cell.angle_alpha   90.00
_cell.angle_beta   90.00
_cell.angle_gamma   90.00
#
_symmetry.space_group_name_H-M   'P 1'
#
loop_
_entity.id
_entity.type
_entity.pdbx_description
1 polymer ?
#
loop_
_entity_poly.entity_id
_entity_poly.type
_entity_poly.pdbx_seq_one_letter_code
_entity_poly.pdbx_strand_id
1 'polypeptide(L)'
;MSNLNKLDFALLGTTGSGYHRWVRDVCQHLKVDRILETILEPSQDVLTVEQAQVLEANRAALEANKAKAIIRMTRHMDDSLKYECMNEKDPRRLWVSLEERFGNVRDSLLLDLEVRWHSLCFCDFKSVLDYNSEALRFKSLMELCGQESIDAMLIEKTLSTFTVSTLMVAKNYRIDVTARRITRFHELIGAMNVAKKHDNIFVKNYNSRSVKTEHI
;
A
#
# COMPACT_ATOMS: atom_id res chain seq x y z
N MET A 1 -24.95 -12.78 20.89
CA MET A 1 -25.10 -11.83 19.77
C MET A 1 -23.77 -11.17 19.52
N SER A 2 -22.99 -11.71 18.58
CA SER A 2 -21.59 -11.31 18.33
C SER A 2 -21.50 -10.33 17.15
N ASN A 3 -20.87 -9.18 17.40
CA ASN A 3 -20.18 -8.30 16.44
C ASN A 3 -20.99 -7.55 15.36
N LEU A 4 -22.03 -6.78 15.73
CA LEU A 4 -22.60 -5.77 14.80
C LEU A 4 -21.65 -4.60 14.48
N ASN A 5 -20.60 -4.39 15.29
CA ASN A 5 -19.67 -3.26 15.14
C ASN A 5 -18.32 -3.62 14.52
N LYS A 6 -18.19 -4.80 13.90
CA LYS A 6 -16.94 -5.12 13.21
C LYS A 6 -16.94 -4.41 11.85
N LEU A 7 -15.96 -3.52 11.68
CA LEU A 7 -15.67 -2.93 10.38
C LEU A 7 -15.15 -4.03 9.44
N ASP A 8 -15.66 -4.03 8.22
CA ASP A 8 -15.24 -4.92 7.13
C ASP A 8 -13.76 -4.72 6.75
N PHE A 9 -13.26 -3.47 6.83
CA PHE A 9 -11.85 -3.12 6.58
C PHE A 9 -11.44 -1.83 7.32
N ALA A 10 -10.16 -1.45 7.17
CA ALA A 10 -9.52 -0.35 7.90
C ALA A 10 -10.18 1.02 7.63
N LEU A 11 -10.17 1.89 8.64
CA LEU A 11 -10.75 3.23 8.54
C LEU A 11 -9.86 4.19 7.74
N LEU A 12 -10.51 5.10 7.01
CA LEU A 12 -9.91 6.34 6.53
C LEU A 12 -9.83 7.35 7.68
N GLY A 13 -8.60 7.72 8.07
CA GLY A 13 -8.36 8.74 9.09
C GLY A 13 -8.49 10.16 8.55
N THR A 14 -8.71 11.13 9.45
CA THR A 14 -8.86 12.56 9.15
C THR A 14 -7.68 13.20 8.42
N THR A 15 -6.48 12.64 8.57
CA THR A 15 -5.25 13.09 7.90
C THR A 15 -5.00 12.39 6.55
N GLY A 16 -5.93 11.56 6.07
CA GLY A 16 -5.74 10.74 4.87
C GLY A 16 -5.00 9.43 5.12
N SER A 17 -4.65 9.13 6.38
CA SER A 17 -4.09 7.83 6.77
C SER A 17 -5.03 6.71 6.35
N GLY A 18 -4.52 5.73 5.61
CA GLY A 18 -5.30 4.60 5.10
C GLY A 18 -6.09 4.88 3.81
N TYR A 19 -6.03 6.09 3.24
CA TYR A 19 -6.81 6.48 2.06
C TYR A 19 -6.73 5.49 0.89
N HIS A 20 -5.53 5.08 0.47
CA HIS A 20 -5.37 4.11 -0.62
C HIS A 20 -6.00 2.76 -0.33
N ARG A 21 -5.91 2.29 0.92
CA ARG A 21 -6.51 1.02 1.34
C ARG A 21 -8.04 1.15 1.33
N TRP A 22 -8.55 2.27 1.84
CA TRP A 22 -9.96 2.61 1.83
C TRP A 22 -10.53 2.70 0.40
N VAL A 23 -9.85 3.41 -0.51
CA VAL A 23 -10.23 3.52 -1.94
C VAL A 23 -10.35 2.14 -2.56
N ARG A 24 -9.33 1.29 -2.41
CA ARG A 24 -9.31 -0.07 -2.95
C ARG A 24 -10.48 -0.89 -2.42
N ASP A 25 -10.67 -0.89 -1.10
CA ASP A 25 -11.66 -1.75 -0.44
C ASP A 25 -13.09 -1.26 -0.76
N VAL A 26 -13.36 0.04 -0.72
CA VAL A 26 -14.64 0.63 -1.14
C VAL A 26 -14.95 0.29 -2.60
N CYS A 27 -14.01 0.50 -3.54
CA CYS A 27 -14.20 0.15 -4.94
C CYS A 27 -14.56 -1.33 -5.11
N GLN A 28 -13.93 -2.23 -4.36
CA GLN A 28 -14.23 -3.65 -4.42
C GLN A 28 -15.64 -3.96 -3.89
N HIS A 29 -16.06 -3.32 -2.79
CA HIS A 29 -17.41 -3.48 -2.26
C HIS A 29 -18.47 -2.93 -3.23
N LEU A 30 -18.25 -1.76 -3.83
CA LEU A 30 -19.17 -1.19 -4.84
C LEU A 30 -19.26 -2.09 -6.09
N LYS A 31 -18.15 -2.72 -6.51
CA LYS A 31 -18.15 -3.72 -7.59
C LYS A 31 -19.00 -4.95 -7.24
N VAL A 32 -18.81 -5.51 -6.05
CA VAL A 32 -19.61 -6.65 -5.57
C VAL A 32 -21.10 -6.29 -5.51
N ASP A 33 -21.39 -5.08 -5.04
CA ASP A 33 -22.75 -4.56 -4.95
C ASP A 33 -23.33 -4.12 -6.31
N ARG A 34 -22.54 -4.14 -7.40
CA ARG A 34 -22.89 -3.69 -8.76
C ARG A 34 -23.41 -2.25 -8.82
N ILE A 35 -22.70 -1.37 -8.10
CA ILE A 35 -23.01 0.06 -8.01
C ILE A 35 -21.75 0.92 -8.20
N LEU A 36 -20.68 0.38 -8.79
CA LEU A 36 -19.44 1.13 -8.99
C LEU A 36 -19.67 2.34 -9.89
N GLU A 37 -20.56 2.24 -10.86
CA GLU A 37 -20.89 3.33 -11.78
C GLU A 37 -21.40 4.59 -11.07
N THR A 38 -21.90 4.50 -9.83
CA THR A 38 -22.40 5.67 -9.10
C THR A 38 -21.31 6.66 -8.69
N ILE A 39 -20.05 6.22 -8.64
CA ILE A 39 -18.90 7.09 -8.31
C ILE A 39 -18.10 7.51 -9.55
N LEU A 40 -18.36 6.90 -10.72
CA LEU A 40 -17.66 7.20 -11.96
C LEU A 40 -18.24 8.43 -12.64
N GLU A 41 -17.45 9.04 -13.52
CA GLU A 41 -17.94 10.11 -14.37
C GLU A 41 -19.03 9.60 -15.32
N PRO A 42 -20.19 10.28 -15.40
CA PRO A 42 -21.21 9.93 -16.37
C PRO A 42 -20.64 10.05 -17.78
N SER A 43 -20.90 9.04 -18.63
CA SER A 43 -20.62 9.14 -20.07
C SER A 43 -21.35 10.35 -20.65
N GLN A 44 -20.63 11.20 -21.41
CA GLN A 44 -21.17 12.41 -22.05
C GLN A 44 -22.09 12.14 -23.25
N ASP A 45 -22.48 10.89 -23.48
CA ASP A 45 -23.36 10.54 -24.58
C ASP A 45 -24.73 11.20 -24.40
N VAL A 46 -25.21 11.87 -25.44
CA VAL A 46 -26.54 12.47 -25.49
C VAL A 46 -27.57 11.36 -25.37
N LEU A 47 -28.29 11.32 -24.26
CA LEU A 47 -29.35 10.34 -24.03
C LEU A 47 -30.43 10.47 -25.12
N THR A 48 -30.79 9.35 -25.73
CA THR A 48 -31.96 9.30 -26.61
C THR A 48 -33.25 9.41 -25.79
N VAL A 49 -34.37 9.76 -26.43
CA VAL A 49 -35.68 9.89 -25.77
C VAL A 49 -36.10 8.61 -25.04
N GLU A 50 -35.78 7.44 -25.61
CA GLU A 50 -36.03 6.13 -24.98
C GLU A 50 -35.16 5.91 -23.73
N GLN A 51 -33.88 6.30 -23.77
CA GLN A 51 -32.99 6.19 -22.62
C GLN A 51 -33.42 7.12 -21.47
N ALA A 52 -33.93 8.31 -21.77
CA ALA A 52 -34.47 9.23 -20.77
C ALA A 52 -35.72 8.68 -20.06
N GLN A 53 -36.62 8.02 -20.78
CA GLN A 53 -37.80 7.36 -20.18
C GLN A 53 -37.43 6.16 -19.31
N VAL A 54 -36.47 5.35 -19.75
CA VAL A 54 -35.94 4.21 -18.97
C VAL A 54 -35.24 4.71 -17.70
N LEU A 55 -34.53 5.85 -17.77
CA LEU A 55 -33.88 6.46 -16.61
C LEU A 55 -34.91 6.93 -15.57
N GLU A 56 -36.01 7.54 -16.01
CA GLU A 56 -37.09 7.97 -15.11
C GLU A 56 -37.74 6.78 -14.39
N ALA A 57 -38.01 5.70 -15.12
CA ALA A 57 -38.55 4.46 -14.54
C ALA A 57 -37.59 3.83 -13.51
N ASN A 58 -36.28 4.04 -13.67
CA ASN A 58 -35.25 3.51 -12.78
C ASN A 58 -34.76 4.49 -11.71
N ARG A 59 -35.35 5.70 -11.62
CA ARG A 59 -34.90 6.77 -10.72
C ARG A 59 -34.84 6.32 -9.25
N ALA A 60 -35.86 5.61 -8.78
CA ALA A 60 -35.91 5.13 -7.39
C ALA A 60 -34.79 4.12 -7.08
N ALA A 61 -34.50 3.21 -8.02
CA ALA A 61 -33.40 2.25 -7.88
C ALA A 61 -32.03 2.96 -7.92
N LEU A 62 -31.88 3.98 -8.77
CA LEU A 62 -30.67 4.79 -8.83
C LEU A 62 -30.42 5.54 -7.52
N GLU A 63 -31.43 6.18 -6.95
CA GLU A 63 -31.30 6.88 -5.67
C GLU A 63 -31.00 5.90 -4.51
N ALA A 64 -31.59 4.70 -4.54
CA ALA A 64 -31.25 3.64 -3.58
C ALA A 64 -29.78 3.19 -3.73
N ASN A 65 -29.27 3.03 -4.96
CA ASN A 65 -27.88 2.69 -5.23
C ASN A 65 -26.92 3.80 -4.77
N LYS A 66 -27.27 5.07 -5.00
CA LYS A 66 -26.49 6.22 -4.50
C LYS A 66 -26.42 6.24 -2.98
N ALA A 67 -27.55 6.06 -2.30
CA ALA A 67 -27.59 5.99 -0.85
C ALA A 67 -26.75 4.80 -0.32
N LYS A 68 -26.84 3.63 -0.97
CA LYS A 68 -26.03 2.46 -0.64
C LYS A 68 -24.53 2.74 -0.79
N ALA A 69 -24.12 3.43 -1.86
CA ALA A 69 -22.73 3.83 -2.07
C ALA A 69 -22.22 4.77 -0.97
N ILE A 70 -23.00 5.81 -0.61
CA ILE A 70 -22.64 6.74 0.47
C ILE A 70 -22.50 6.00 1.81
N ILE A 71 -23.42 5.10 2.13
CA ILE A 71 -23.35 4.28 3.36
C ILE A 71 -22.07 3.43 3.36
N ARG A 72 -21.72 2.79 2.24
CA ARG A 72 -20.49 2.00 2.13
C ARG A 72 -19.24 2.85 2.33
N MET A 73 -19.18 4.01 1.69
CA MET A 73 -18.06 4.93 1.81
C MET A 73 -17.90 5.42 3.26
N THR A 74 -18.97 5.98 3.83
CA THR A 74 -18.94 6.63 5.14
C THR A 74 -18.78 5.66 6.31
N ARG A 75 -19.27 4.41 6.21
CA ARG A 75 -19.11 3.38 7.26
C ARG A 75 -17.64 3.17 7.66
N HIS A 76 -16.72 3.35 6.72
CA HIS A 76 -15.29 3.13 6.92
C HIS A 76 -14.48 4.44 7.03
N MET A 77 -15.11 5.54 7.42
CA MET A 77 -14.44 6.80 7.72
C MET A 77 -14.33 7.03 9.23
N ASP A 78 -13.38 7.85 9.64
CA ASP A 78 -13.37 8.48 10.95
C ASP A 78 -14.66 9.30 11.18
N ASP A 79 -15.13 9.37 12.43
CA ASP A 79 -16.40 10.03 12.75
C ASP A 79 -16.39 11.52 12.45
N SER A 80 -15.24 12.20 12.56
CA SER A 80 -15.12 13.61 12.15
C SER A 80 -15.33 13.78 10.64
N LEU A 81 -14.78 12.88 9.83
CA LEU A 81 -15.01 12.89 8.38
C LEU A 81 -16.46 12.59 8.02
N LYS A 82 -17.11 11.66 8.73
CA LYS A 82 -18.54 11.39 8.52
C LYS A 82 -19.39 12.63 8.77
N TYR A 83 -19.07 13.40 9.82
CA TYR A 83 -19.78 14.63 10.14
C TYR A 83 -19.62 15.68 9.04
N GLU A 84 -18.40 15.86 8.54
CA GLU A 84 -18.11 16.78 7.43
C GLU A 84 -18.87 16.41 6.15
N CYS A 85 -19.03 15.11 5.87
CA CYS A 85 -19.67 14.60 4.67
C CYS A 85 -21.19 14.34 4.82
N MET A 86 -21.78 14.57 6.00
CA MET A 86 -23.14 14.12 6.34
C MET A 86 -24.25 14.68 5.42
N ASN A 87 -24.01 15.84 4.81
CA ASN A 87 -24.98 16.51 3.94
C ASN A 87 -24.82 16.16 2.45
N GLU A 88 -23.74 15.47 2.06
CA GLU A 88 -23.52 15.08 0.68
C GLU A 88 -24.42 13.90 0.31
N LYS A 89 -25.21 14.07 -0.76
CA LYS A 89 -26.19 13.09 -1.26
C LYS A 89 -25.78 12.46 -2.59
N ASP A 90 -24.73 12.99 -3.21
CA ASP A 90 -24.16 12.45 -4.43
C ASP A 90 -22.86 11.68 -4.09
N PRO A 91 -22.85 10.34 -4.25
CA PRO A 91 -21.64 9.54 -3.99
C PRO A 91 -20.45 9.96 -4.84
N ARG A 92 -20.67 10.47 -6.06
CA ARG A 92 -19.58 10.96 -6.91
C ARG A 92 -18.94 12.21 -6.35
N ARG A 93 -19.74 13.18 -5.91
CA ARG A 93 -19.21 14.41 -5.29
C ARG A 93 -18.42 14.09 -4.03
N LEU A 94 -18.94 13.18 -3.21
CA LEU A 94 -18.21 12.69 -2.04
C LEU A 94 -16.88 12.05 -2.44
N TRP A 95 -16.89 11.19 -3.46
CA TRP A 95 -15.68 10.52 -3.96
C TRP A 95 -14.63 11.53 -4.42
N VAL A 96 -15.01 12.46 -5.29
CA VAL A 96 -14.12 13.51 -5.83
C VAL A 96 -13.58 14.40 -4.71
N SER A 97 -14.42 14.81 -3.75
CA SER A 97 -13.96 15.65 -2.63
C SER A 97 -12.90 14.96 -1.76
N LEU A 98 -13.05 13.65 -1.52
CA LEU A 98 -12.05 12.86 -0.80
C LEU A 98 -10.77 12.68 -1.63
N GLU A 99 -10.90 12.52 -2.95
CA GLU A 99 -9.78 12.44 -3.88
C GLU A 99 -9.00 13.75 -3.99
N GLU A 100 -9.66 14.89 -4.04
CA GLU A 100 -9.01 16.20 -4.01
C GLU A 100 -8.27 16.44 -2.69
N ARG A 101 -8.84 15.98 -1.56
CA ARG A 101 -8.24 16.16 -0.24
C ARG A 101 -7.09 15.20 0.05
N PHE A 102 -7.21 13.93 -0.37
CA PHE A 102 -6.31 12.86 0.04
C PHE A 102 -5.61 12.15 -1.14
N GLY A 103 -5.93 12.49 -2.38
CA GLY A 103 -5.33 11.88 -3.58
C GLY A 103 -3.82 12.05 -3.64
N ASN A 104 -3.33 13.19 -3.14
CA ASN A 104 -1.90 13.48 -3.01
C ASN A 104 -1.20 12.72 -1.85
N VAL A 105 -1.93 11.95 -1.03
CA VAL A 105 -1.30 11.09 0.00
C VAL A 105 -0.36 10.09 -0.66
N ARG A 106 -0.57 9.74 -1.94
CA ARG A 106 0.39 8.94 -2.70
C ARG A 106 1.74 9.63 -2.86
N ASP A 107 1.74 10.94 -3.13
CA ASP A 107 2.95 11.73 -3.31
C ASP A 107 3.66 11.93 -1.98
N SER A 108 2.91 12.25 -0.92
CA SER A 108 3.46 12.30 0.45
C SER A 108 4.05 10.95 0.88
N LEU A 109 3.34 9.85 0.59
CA LEU A 109 3.81 8.50 0.90
C LEU A 109 5.08 8.16 0.10
N LEU A 110 5.15 8.59 -1.16
CA LEU A 110 6.33 8.38 -2.00
C LEU A 110 7.54 9.12 -1.44
N LEU A 111 7.39 10.39 -1.02
CA LEU A 111 8.45 11.13 -0.33
C LEU A 111 8.91 10.42 0.96
N ASP A 112 7.96 9.93 1.77
CA ASP A 112 8.28 9.14 2.96
C ASP A 112 8.99 7.82 2.63
N LEU A 113 8.65 7.19 1.49
CA LEU A 113 9.32 5.99 1.01
C LEU A 113 10.74 6.31 0.53
N GLU A 114 10.98 7.45 -0.10
CA GLU A 114 12.33 7.88 -0.48
C GLU A 114 13.23 8.04 0.75
N VAL A 115 12.74 8.67 1.81
CA VAL A 115 13.49 8.77 3.07
C VAL A 115 13.75 7.38 3.66
N ARG A 116 12.71 6.54 3.73
CA ARG A 116 12.82 5.16 4.26
C ARG A 116 13.78 4.31 3.43
N TRP A 117 13.81 4.48 2.11
CA TRP A 117 14.71 3.78 1.22
C TRP A 117 16.17 4.03 1.59
N HIS A 118 16.54 5.26 1.92
CA HIS A 118 17.89 5.59 2.36
C HIS A 118 18.25 4.86 3.66
N SER A 119 17.31 4.79 4.61
CA SER A 119 17.48 4.08 5.90
C SER A 119 17.39 2.55 5.82
N LEU A 120 16.91 1.97 4.72
CA LEU A 120 16.70 0.52 4.59
C LEU A 120 18.05 -0.22 4.37
N CYS A 121 18.82 -0.42 5.43
CA CYS A 121 20.12 -1.09 5.38
C CYS A 121 20.09 -2.44 6.08
N PHE A 122 20.49 -3.52 5.40
CA PHE A 122 20.47 -4.87 5.96
C PHE A 122 21.29 -4.99 7.25
N CYS A 123 22.45 -4.33 7.32
CA CYS A 123 23.30 -4.32 8.51
C CYS A 123 22.64 -3.74 9.78
N ASP A 124 21.55 -2.98 9.66
CA ASP A 124 20.88 -2.35 10.81
C ASP A 124 19.90 -3.33 11.49
N PHE A 125 19.69 -4.51 10.89
CA PHE A 125 18.76 -5.52 11.38
C PHE A 125 19.50 -6.67 12.07
N LYS A 126 18.92 -7.13 13.19
CA LYS A 126 19.46 -8.27 13.97
C LYS A 126 19.33 -9.60 13.23
N SER A 127 18.38 -9.71 12.31
CA SER A 127 18.11 -10.95 11.60
C SER A 127 17.62 -10.73 10.17
N VAL A 128 17.84 -11.74 9.33
CA VAL A 128 17.29 -11.82 7.96
C VAL A 128 15.75 -11.73 7.98
N LEU A 129 15.10 -12.25 9.01
CA LEU A 129 13.64 -12.22 9.14
C LEU A 129 13.12 -10.79 9.37
N ASP A 130 13.75 -10.05 10.28
CA ASP A 130 13.36 -8.67 10.59
C ASP A 130 13.56 -7.77 9.38
N TYR A 131 14.71 -7.90 8.72
CA TYR A 131 14.99 -7.19 7.47
C TYR A 131 13.99 -7.54 6.37
N ASN A 132 13.73 -8.83 6.15
CA ASN A 132 12.80 -9.29 5.12
C ASN A 132 11.40 -8.71 5.34
N SER A 133 10.94 -8.67 6.59
CA SER A 133 9.62 -8.13 6.92
C SER A 133 9.52 -6.64 6.55
N GLU A 134 10.53 -5.84 6.90
CA GLU A 134 10.57 -4.41 6.54
C GLU A 134 10.75 -4.18 5.04
N ALA A 135 11.60 -4.96 4.37
CA ALA A 135 11.80 -4.87 2.93
C ALA A 135 10.54 -5.24 2.14
N LEU A 136 9.79 -6.26 2.58
CA LEU A 136 8.49 -6.62 1.98
C LEU A 136 7.44 -5.53 2.23
N ARG A 137 7.40 -4.94 3.42
CA ARG A 137 6.53 -3.81 3.72
C ARG A 137 6.84 -2.62 2.80
N PHE A 138 8.12 -2.31 2.62
CA PHE A 138 8.58 -1.29 1.68
C PHE A 138 8.16 -1.61 0.24
N LYS A 139 8.37 -2.85 -0.22
CA LYS A 139 7.97 -3.32 -1.55
C LYS A 139 6.50 -3.09 -1.82
N SER A 140 5.63 -3.55 -0.91
CA SER A 140 4.17 -3.40 -1.09
C SER A 140 3.71 -1.94 -1.11
N LEU A 141 4.40 -1.04 -0.38
CA LEU A 141 4.09 0.39 -0.42
C LEU A 141 4.57 1.05 -1.72
N MET A 142 5.73 0.64 -2.27
CA MET A 142 6.21 1.11 -3.57
C MET A 142 5.28 0.65 -4.71
N GLU A 143 4.86 -0.62 -4.69
CA GLU A 143 3.89 -1.17 -5.65
C GLU A 143 2.54 -0.45 -5.56
N LEU A 144 2.08 -0.10 -4.35
CA LEU A 144 0.89 0.73 -4.15
C LEU A 144 1.04 2.13 -4.77
N CYS A 145 2.25 2.70 -4.70
CA CYS A 145 2.60 3.94 -5.38
C CYS A 145 2.87 3.76 -6.88
N GLY A 146 2.58 2.59 -7.47
CA GLY A 146 2.71 2.28 -8.89
C GLY A 146 4.15 2.21 -9.39
N GLN A 147 5.11 1.97 -8.50
CA GLN A 147 6.50 1.71 -8.87
C GLN A 147 6.66 0.24 -9.28
N GLU A 148 7.33 0.00 -10.41
CA GLU A 148 7.57 -1.33 -10.94
C GLU A 148 9.00 -1.82 -10.67
N SER A 149 9.24 -3.12 -10.82
CA SER A 149 10.59 -3.72 -10.77
C SER A 149 11.37 -3.52 -9.45
N ILE A 150 10.66 -3.53 -8.32
CA ILE A 150 11.23 -3.29 -6.98
C ILE A 150 12.21 -4.39 -6.53
N ASP A 151 12.09 -5.61 -7.06
CA ASP A 151 12.95 -6.74 -6.68
C ASP A 151 14.44 -6.47 -6.95
N ALA A 152 14.78 -5.97 -8.14
CA ALA A 152 16.17 -5.67 -8.50
C ALA A 152 16.76 -4.57 -7.60
N MET A 153 15.98 -3.53 -7.33
CA MET A 153 16.37 -2.46 -6.41
C MET A 153 16.63 -3.02 -5.01
N LEU A 154 15.73 -3.82 -4.46
CA LEU A 154 15.87 -4.41 -3.13
C LEU A 154 17.08 -5.33 -3.04
N ILE A 155 17.34 -6.14 -4.06
CA ILE A 155 18.54 -6.99 -4.14
C ILE A 155 19.80 -6.12 -4.05
N GLU A 156 19.93 -5.10 -4.89
CA GLU A 156 21.11 -4.23 -4.89
C GLU A 156 21.26 -3.44 -3.59
N LYS A 157 20.15 -2.94 -3.03
CA LYS A 157 20.14 -2.27 -1.72
C LYS A 157 20.58 -3.20 -0.59
N THR A 158 20.11 -4.45 -0.60
CA THR A 158 20.53 -5.47 0.38
C THR A 158 22.04 -5.70 0.27
N LEU A 159 22.54 -5.97 -0.94
CA LEU A 159 23.94 -6.35 -1.18
C LEU A 159 24.92 -5.19 -1.00
N SER A 160 24.49 -3.94 -1.19
CA SER A 160 25.29 -2.74 -0.94
C SER A 160 25.37 -2.35 0.54
N THR A 161 24.48 -2.88 1.39
CA THR A 161 24.41 -2.54 2.81
C THR A 161 25.00 -3.61 3.73
N PHE A 162 25.70 -4.61 3.18
CA PHE A 162 26.59 -5.47 3.96
C PHE A 162 27.78 -4.69 4.51
N THR A 163 28.22 -5.01 5.72
CA THR A 163 29.44 -4.44 6.31
C THR A 163 30.71 -4.97 5.67
N VAL A 164 31.82 -4.28 5.92
CA VAL A 164 33.16 -4.66 5.42
C VAL A 164 33.54 -6.10 5.78
N SER A 165 33.21 -6.55 6.99
CA SER A 165 33.50 -7.91 7.48
C SER A 165 32.71 -9.01 6.73
N THR A 166 31.67 -8.63 5.99
CA THR A 166 30.79 -9.54 5.24
C THR A 166 30.77 -9.26 3.74
N LEU A 167 31.72 -8.44 3.25
CA LEU A 167 31.83 -8.04 1.85
C LEU A 167 32.02 -9.24 0.89
N MET A 168 32.74 -10.27 1.32
CA MET A 168 32.95 -11.48 0.50
C MET A 168 31.64 -12.23 0.24
N VAL A 169 30.74 -12.28 1.23
CA VAL A 169 29.43 -12.90 1.08
C VAL A 169 28.54 -12.11 0.13
N ALA A 170 28.55 -10.78 0.25
CA ALA A 170 27.86 -9.92 -0.71
C ALA A 170 28.39 -10.10 -2.14
N LYS A 171 29.70 -10.30 -2.32
CA LYS A 171 30.30 -10.60 -3.64
C LYS A 171 29.80 -11.93 -4.21
N ASN A 172 29.69 -12.98 -3.38
CA ASN A 172 29.17 -14.27 -3.83
C ASN A 172 27.72 -14.17 -4.30
N TYR A 173 26.85 -13.48 -3.55
CA TYR A 173 25.48 -13.26 -4.00
C TYR A 173 25.41 -12.42 -5.28
N ARG A 174 26.29 -11.43 -5.48
CA ARG A 174 26.37 -10.67 -6.74
C ARG A 174 26.74 -11.56 -7.93
N ILE A 175 27.55 -12.59 -7.73
CA ILE A 175 27.87 -13.58 -8.78
C ILE A 175 26.60 -14.35 -9.16
N ASP A 176 25.82 -14.80 -8.17
CA ASP A 176 24.56 -15.52 -8.41
C ASP A 176 23.49 -14.63 -9.07
N VAL A 177 23.44 -13.35 -8.73
CA VAL A 177 22.57 -12.36 -9.41
C VAL A 177 23.01 -12.16 -10.87
N THR A 178 24.31 -11.96 -11.11
CA THR A 178 24.86 -11.81 -12.47
C THR A 178 24.62 -13.05 -13.33
N ALA A 179 24.74 -14.24 -12.72
CA ALA A 179 24.46 -15.51 -13.34
C ALA A 179 22.96 -15.81 -13.52
N ARG A 180 22.07 -14.87 -13.15
CA ARG A 180 20.60 -15.01 -13.19
C ARG A 180 20.06 -16.18 -12.37
N ARG A 181 20.78 -16.62 -11.34
CA ARG A 181 20.31 -17.61 -10.35
C ARG A 181 19.47 -16.96 -9.26
N ILE A 182 19.70 -15.68 -9.00
CA ILE A 182 18.91 -14.83 -8.11
C ILE A 182 18.38 -13.67 -8.95
N THR A 183 17.07 -13.65 -9.15
CA THR A 183 16.34 -12.64 -9.93
C THR A 183 15.25 -11.96 -9.13
N ARG A 184 14.76 -12.62 -8.07
CA ARG A 184 13.70 -12.11 -7.20
C ARG A 184 14.22 -11.94 -5.77
N PHE A 185 13.71 -10.93 -5.06
CA PHE A 185 14.18 -10.63 -3.70
C PHE A 185 14.04 -11.82 -2.74
N HIS A 186 12.96 -12.60 -2.86
CA HIS A 186 12.75 -13.77 -2.01
C HIS A 186 13.81 -14.88 -2.23
N GLU A 187 14.40 -14.99 -3.41
CA GLU A 187 15.48 -15.96 -3.72
C GLU A 187 16.76 -15.57 -2.98
N LEU A 188 17.09 -14.27 -2.94
CA LEU A 188 18.20 -13.75 -2.14
C LEU A 188 17.98 -14.03 -0.65
N ILE A 189 16.78 -13.74 -0.13
CA ILE A 189 16.44 -14.02 1.26
C ILE A 189 16.54 -15.52 1.58
N GLY A 190 16.10 -16.38 0.65
CA GLY A 190 16.28 -17.83 0.75
C GLY A 190 17.75 -18.22 0.90
N ALA A 191 18.61 -17.73 0.00
CA ALA A 191 20.05 -17.99 0.03
C ALA A 191 20.71 -17.50 1.34
N MET A 192 20.34 -16.30 1.80
CA MET A 192 20.81 -15.74 3.07
C MET A 192 20.41 -16.60 4.28
N ASN A 193 19.20 -17.14 4.29
CA ASN A 193 18.74 -18.02 5.35
C ASN A 193 19.47 -19.37 5.38
N VAL A 194 19.85 -19.91 4.21
CA VAL A 194 20.70 -21.11 4.13
C VAL A 194 22.07 -20.82 4.71
N ALA A 195 22.75 -19.76 4.25
CA ALA A 195 24.07 -19.36 4.77
C ALA A 195 24.05 -19.09 6.29
N LYS A 196 22.94 -18.56 6.83
CA LYS A 196 22.81 -18.26 8.27
C LYS A 196 22.91 -19.51 9.12
N LYS A 197 22.35 -20.63 8.65
CA LYS A 197 22.38 -21.90 9.36
C LYS A 197 23.78 -22.53 9.40
N HIS A 198 24.65 -22.16 8.47
CA HIS A 198 25.95 -22.81 8.32
C HIS A 198 27.12 -22.02 8.93
N ASP A 199 27.14 -20.67 8.89
CA ASP A 199 28.39 -19.93 9.13
C ASP A 199 28.32 -18.75 10.13
N ASN A 200 27.18 -18.50 10.78
CA ASN A 200 26.96 -17.39 11.76
C ASN A 200 27.40 -15.98 11.28
N ILE A 201 27.53 -15.78 9.96
CA ILE A 201 28.10 -14.59 9.31
C ILE A 201 27.26 -13.34 9.59
N PHE A 202 25.95 -13.52 9.79
CA PHE A 202 25.00 -12.42 9.93
C PHE A 202 25.02 -11.74 11.30
N VAL A 203 25.40 -12.45 12.37
CA VAL A 203 25.63 -11.85 13.69
C VAL A 203 26.81 -10.86 13.64
N LYS A 204 27.85 -11.21 12.88
CA LYS A 204 29.01 -10.33 12.68
C LYS A 204 28.65 -9.09 11.87
N ASN A 205 27.71 -9.19 10.92
CA ASN A 205 27.26 -8.04 10.12
C ASN A 205 26.62 -6.95 11.00
N TYR A 206 25.69 -7.33 11.88
CA TYR A 206 25.01 -6.41 12.79
C TYR A 206 25.97 -5.79 13.82
N ASN A 207 26.80 -6.61 14.47
CA ASN A 207 27.70 -6.15 15.54
C ASN A 207 28.85 -5.26 15.04
N SER A 208 29.21 -5.31 13.75
CA SER A 208 30.31 -4.51 13.20
C SER A 208 29.97 -3.03 13.02
N ARG A 209 28.68 -2.66 13.08
CA ARG A 209 28.20 -1.28 12.81
C ARG A 209 27.59 -0.59 14.04
N SER A 210 27.54 -1.21 15.22
CA SER A 210 27.06 -0.51 16.41
C SER A 210 28.02 0.65 16.76
N VAL A 211 27.61 1.89 16.50
CA VAL A 211 28.33 3.08 16.98
C VAL A 211 27.34 4.08 17.57
N LYS A 212 27.71 4.55 18.76
CA LYS A 212 27.24 5.72 19.52
C LYS A 212 25.76 5.72 19.89
N THR A 213 25.51 5.30 21.12
CA THR A 213 24.54 5.94 22.00
C THR A 213 24.74 7.46 21.95
N GLU A 214 23.86 8.17 21.25
CA GLU A 214 23.63 9.58 21.54
C GLU A 214 22.88 9.63 22.87
N HIS A 215 23.63 9.95 23.93
CA HIS A 215 23.02 10.47 25.16
C HIS A 215 22.46 11.86 24.83
N ILE A 216 21.12 11.95 24.92
CA ILE A 216 20.24 13.11 25.18
C ILE A 216 20.81 14.49 24.82
#